data_AF-A0A2W6RTC3-F1
#
_entry.id   AF-A0A2W6RTC3-F1
#
_cell.length_a   1.000
_cell.length_b   1.000
_cell.length_c   1.000
_cell.angle_alpha   90.00
_cell.angle_beta   90.00
_cell.angle_gamma   90.00
#
_symmetry.space_group_name_H-M   'P 1'
#
loop_
_entity.id
_entity.type
_entity.pdbx_description
1 polymer ?
#
loop_
_entity_poly.entity_id
_entity_poly.type
_entity_poly.pdbx_seq_one_letter_code
_entity_poly.pdbx_strand_id
1 'polypeptide(L)'
;MKQKVSILFLFAFVSSFWAQRTTIEWNGSKIQDFGETKLNLPNFKNEGFSFGQNNIFISTKQKIGERDLKVSNLNWEAISYKELYEIKKDLLPNRDIADISYYYFEGERYASISVALFKNEKGKILRLSSFDVNESTVSTKNIAAKVGTTINPLSTGTFYKIKVDKSGIFKITTQFLKDNGINPSSINPKNFRIYGNGGIMLPEHNQDVRYSALQENAIQ
;
A
#
# COMPACT_ATOMS: atom_id res chain seq x y z
N MET A 1 -51.78 -47.59 6.36
CA MET A 1 -50.62 -46.89 6.94
C MET A 1 -50.22 -45.77 5.98
N LYS A 2 -50.39 -44.49 6.37
CA LYS A 2 -50.15 -43.33 5.49
C LYS A 2 -48.69 -42.88 5.67
N GLN A 3 -47.88 -43.01 4.62
CA GLN A 3 -46.48 -42.56 4.62
C GLN A 3 -46.45 -41.02 4.57
N LYS A 4 -45.82 -40.40 5.57
CA LYS A 4 -45.52 -38.98 5.60
C LYS A 4 -44.27 -38.74 4.76
N VAL A 5 -44.41 -38.03 3.64
CA VAL A 5 -43.27 -37.56 2.85
C VAL A 5 -42.81 -36.23 3.45
N SER A 6 -41.69 -36.24 4.16
CA SER A 6 -41.01 -35.01 4.59
C SER A 6 -40.16 -34.48 3.43
N ILE A 7 -40.52 -33.31 2.90
CA ILE A 7 -39.72 -32.57 1.93
C ILE A 7 -38.69 -31.75 2.70
N LEU A 8 -37.41 -32.12 2.54
CA LEU A 8 -36.27 -31.42 3.11
C LEU A 8 -35.89 -30.25 2.18
N PHE A 9 -36.17 -29.01 2.58
CA PHE A 9 -35.74 -27.81 1.86
C PHE A 9 -34.24 -27.61 2.05
N LEU A 10 -33.45 -28.00 1.05
CA LEU A 10 -32.02 -27.71 0.99
C LEU A 10 -31.84 -26.24 0.59
N PHE A 11 -31.57 -25.36 1.56
CA PHE A 11 -31.10 -23.99 1.27
C PHE A 11 -29.70 -24.09 0.64
N ALA A 12 -29.64 -24.08 -0.69
CA ALA A 12 -28.41 -23.88 -1.42
C ALA A 12 -27.94 -22.44 -1.14
N PHE A 13 -26.94 -22.31 -0.26
CA PHE A 13 -26.23 -21.06 -0.01
C PHE A 13 -25.40 -20.75 -1.26
N VAL A 14 -26.02 -20.13 -2.27
CA VAL A 14 -25.29 -19.58 -3.41
C VAL A 14 -24.52 -18.38 -2.90
N SER A 15 -23.23 -18.58 -2.61
CA SER A 15 -22.29 -17.51 -2.33
C SER A 15 -21.99 -16.74 -3.62
N SER A 16 -22.95 -15.93 -4.06
CA SER A 16 -22.70 -14.93 -5.09
C SER A 16 -21.67 -13.95 -4.53
N PHE A 17 -20.48 -13.92 -5.13
CA PHE A 17 -19.54 -12.82 -4.96
C PHE A 17 -20.24 -11.54 -5.46
N TRP A 18 -20.80 -10.76 -4.54
CA TRP A 18 -21.38 -9.48 -4.87
C TRP A 18 -20.28 -8.43 -4.90
N ALA A 19 -20.07 -7.85 -6.07
CA ALA A 19 -19.30 -6.62 -6.22
C ALA A 19 -19.95 -5.51 -5.39
N GLN A 20 -19.17 -4.80 -4.57
CA GLN A 20 -19.68 -3.63 -3.88
C GLN A 20 -19.59 -2.42 -4.81
N ARG A 21 -20.72 -2.03 -5.40
CA ARG A 21 -20.83 -0.82 -6.21
C ARG A 21 -20.92 0.41 -5.32
N THR A 22 -20.06 1.39 -5.57
CA THR A 22 -20.09 2.71 -4.96
C THR A 22 -20.53 3.74 -6.01
N THR A 23 -21.65 4.40 -5.77
CA THR A 23 -22.16 5.50 -6.60
C THR A 23 -21.80 6.84 -5.96
N ILE A 24 -21.30 7.78 -6.76
CA ILE A 24 -20.95 9.12 -6.30
C ILE A 24 -22.18 10.02 -6.37
N GLU A 25 -22.63 10.48 -5.20
CA GLU A 25 -23.79 11.35 -5.05
C GLU A 25 -23.38 12.83 -5.16
N TRP A 26 -23.13 13.27 -6.39
CA TRP A 26 -22.76 14.66 -6.68
C TRP A 26 -23.81 15.66 -6.18
N ASN A 27 -23.33 16.73 -5.55
CA ASN A 27 -24.16 17.76 -4.93
C ASN A 27 -23.52 19.15 -5.09
N GLY A 28 -23.43 19.61 -6.34
CA GLY A 28 -22.95 20.95 -6.68
C GLY A 28 -21.50 21.19 -6.27
N SER A 29 -21.25 22.35 -5.66
CA SER A 29 -19.95 22.69 -5.07
C SER A 29 -20.06 23.02 -3.59
N LYS A 30 -18.91 22.97 -2.92
CA LYS A 30 -18.73 23.40 -1.55
C LYS A 30 -17.40 24.13 -1.43
N ILE A 31 -17.39 25.21 -0.67
CA ILE A 31 -16.15 25.89 -0.29
C ILE A 31 -15.43 25.00 0.72
N GLN A 32 -14.24 24.54 0.35
CA GLN A 32 -13.32 23.83 1.22
C GLN A 32 -12.28 24.80 1.76
N ASP A 33 -12.14 24.80 3.09
CA ASP A 33 -11.23 25.69 3.80
C ASP A 33 -9.97 24.92 4.20
N PHE A 34 -8.82 25.30 3.64
CA PHE A 34 -7.52 24.72 3.93
C PHE A 34 -6.68 25.65 4.84
N GLY A 35 -7.32 26.54 5.59
CA GLY A 35 -6.68 27.50 6.48
C GLY A 35 -6.31 28.78 5.73
N GLU A 36 -5.19 28.78 5.01
CA GLU A 36 -4.72 29.98 4.29
C GLU A 36 -5.44 30.19 2.95
N THR A 37 -5.97 29.12 2.36
CA THR A 37 -6.69 29.16 1.09
C THR A 37 -8.04 28.50 1.20
N LYS A 38 -9.06 29.15 0.64
CA LYS A 38 -10.39 28.58 0.47
C LYS A 38 -10.61 28.32 -1.01
N LEU A 39 -11.08 27.12 -1.34
CA LEU A 39 -11.34 26.73 -2.71
C LEU A 39 -12.80 26.31 -2.90
N ASN A 40 -13.44 26.79 -3.95
CA ASN A 40 -14.75 26.30 -4.36
C ASN A 40 -14.58 25.06 -5.24
N LEU A 41 -14.91 23.89 -4.69
CA LEU A 41 -14.66 22.60 -5.32
C LEU A 41 -15.98 21.85 -5.57
N PRO A 42 -16.06 21.02 -6.64
CA PRO A 42 -17.15 20.06 -6.77
C PRO A 42 -17.30 19.23 -5.49
N ASN A 43 -18.52 18.96 -5.07
CA ASN A 43 -18.80 18.25 -3.83
C ASN A 43 -19.77 17.09 -4.07
N PHE A 44 -19.66 16.06 -3.24
CA PHE A 44 -20.58 14.93 -3.19
C PHE A 44 -21.02 14.65 -1.75
N LYS A 45 -22.10 13.89 -1.57
CA LYS A 45 -22.67 13.58 -0.24
C LYS A 45 -21.97 12.42 0.46
N ASN A 46 -21.36 11.51 -0.30
CA ASN A 46 -20.62 10.39 0.27
C ASN A 46 -19.53 10.88 1.23
N GLU A 47 -19.17 10.04 2.18
CA GLU A 47 -18.01 10.27 3.02
C GLU A 47 -16.69 10.06 2.24
N GLY A 48 -15.58 10.49 2.84
CA GLY A 48 -14.25 10.22 2.28
C GLY A 48 -13.79 11.21 1.22
N PHE A 49 -14.35 12.43 1.21
CA PHE A 49 -13.84 13.52 0.37
C PHE A 49 -12.38 13.84 0.72
N SER A 50 -11.54 13.88 -0.31
CA SER A 50 -10.18 14.38 -0.22
C SER A 50 -9.85 15.17 -1.48
N PHE A 51 -9.03 16.22 -1.33
CA PHE A 51 -8.54 17.01 -2.45
C PHE A 51 -7.01 17.07 -2.39
N GLY A 52 -6.37 16.77 -3.50
CA GLY A 52 -4.91 16.77 -3.60
C GLY A 52 -4.46 16.69 -5.05
N GLN A 53 -3.29 17.24 -5.37
CA GLN A 53 -2.73 17.22 -6.73
C GLN A 53 -3.72 17.74 -7.80
N ASN A 54 -4.52 18.75 -7.44
CA ASN A 54 -5.56 19.30 -8.32
C ASN A 54 -6.62 18.27 -8.77
N ASN A 55 -6.94 17.29 -7.93
CA ASN A 55 -8.03 16.35 -8.18
C ASN A 55 -8.77 16.03 -6.88
N ILE A 56 -10.03 15.62 -7.03
CA ILE A 56 -10.85 15.14 -5.92
C ILE A 56 -10.76 13.62 -5.90
N PHE A 57 -10.62 13.07 -4.71
CA PHE A 57 -10.63 11.65 -4.46
C PHE A 57 -11.79 11.31 -3.51
N ILE A 58 -12.40 10.15 -3.74
CA ILE A 58 -13.20 9.47 -2.74
C ILE A 58 -12.35 8.39 -2.09
N SER A 59 -12.31 8.39 -0.76
CA SER A 59 -11.53 7.44 0.03
C SER A 59 -12.44 6.64 0.95
N THR A 60 -12.53 5.34 0.72
CA THR A 60 -13.32 4.43 1.56
C THR A 60 -12.41 3.48 2.31
N LYS A 61 -12.85 3.00 3.46
CA LYS A 61 -12.15 1.98 4.24
C LYS A 61 -13.10 0.84 4.55
N GLN A 62 -12.61 -0.39 4.45
CA GLN A 62 -13.38 -1.57 4.81
C GLN A 62 -12.50 -2.64 5.45
N LYS A 63 -13.08 -3.34 6.43
CA LYS A 63 -12.48 -4.56 6.97
C LYS A 63 -12.50 -5.63 5.88
N ILE A 64 -11.40 -6.35 5.71
CA ILE A 64 -11.27 -7.40 4.71
C ILE A 64 -10.70 -8.68 5.32
N GLY A 65 -10.95 -9.81 4.66
CA GLY A 65 -10.28 -11.06 4.98
C GLY A 65 -8.88 -11.14 4.36
N GLU A 66 -8.51 -12.35 3.92
CA GLU A 66 -7.20 -12.61 3.34
C GLU A 66 -7.07 -12.13 1.88
N ARG A 67 -8.19 -11.98 1.18
CA ARG A 67 -8.18 -11.62 -0.23
C ARG A 67 -7.93 -10.14 -0.41
N ASP A 68 -7.06 -9.85 -1.36
CA ASP A 68 -6.87 -8.50 -1.86
C ASP A 68 -8.12 -8.03 -2.60
N LEU A 69 -8.26 -6.71 -2.76
CA LEU A 69 -9.33 -6.08 -3.51
C LEU A 69 -8.83 -5.55 -4.85
N LYS A 70 -9.77 -5.25 -5.74
CA LYS A 70 -9.57 -4.59 -7.03
C LYS A 70 -10.70 -3.61 -7.27
N VAL A 71 -10.35 -2.39 -7.67
CA VAL A 71 -11.30 -1.42 -8.24
C VAL A 71 -11.52 -1.75 -9.71
N SER A 72 -12.77 -1.74 -10.14
CA SER A 72 -13.20 -2.11 -11.49
C SER A 72 -14.45 -1.33 -11.90
N ASN A 73 -14.86 -1.45 -13.16
CA ASN A 73 -16.08 -0.85 -13.70
C ASN A 73 -16.22 0.65 -13.37
N LEU A 74 -15.16 1.43 -13.62
CA LEU A 74 -15.20 2.88 -13.44
C LEU A 74 -16.11 3.49 -14.52
N ASN A 75 -17.27 3.98 -14.09
CA ASN A 75 -18.25 4.62 -14.96
C ASN A 75 -18.01 6.13 -14.97
N TRP A 76 -17.71 6.66 -16.15
CA TRP A 76 -17.36 8.05 -16.35
C TRP A 76 -18.46 8.78 -17.11
N GLU A 77 -18.77 10.00 -16.69
CA GLU A 77 -19.71 10.90 -17.34
C GLU A 77 -18.99 12.16 -17.82
N ALA A 78 -19.35 12.65 -19.02
CA ALA A 78 -18.82 13.90 -19.54
C ALA A 78 -19.49 15.09 -18.86
N ILE A 79 -18.69 16.07 -18.43
CA ILE A 79 -19.17 17.28 -17.78
C ILE A 79 -18.64 18.53 -18.48
N SER A 80 -19.30 19.66 -18.23
CA SER A 80 -18.87 20.95 -18.74
C SER A 80 -17.72 21.53 -17.90
N TYR A 81 -16.90 22.41 -18.49
CA TYR A 81 -15.81 23.06 -17.74
C TYR A 81 -16.29 23.91 -16.56
N LYS A 82 -17.53 24.41 -16.59
CA LYS A 82 -18.11 25.19 -15.47
C LYS A 82 -18.29 24.35 -14.21
N GLU A 83 -18.45 23.03 -14.36
CA GLU A 83 -18.64 22.10 -13.25
C GLU A 83 -17.33 21.69 -12.58
N LEU A 84 -16.17 22.10 -13.11
CA LEU A 84 -14.87 21.93 -12.44
C LEU A 84 -14.66 22.95 -11.32
N TYR A 85 -15.41 24.06 -11.33
CA TYR A 85 -15.19 25.19 -10.43
C TYR A 85 -13.71 25.62 -10.44
N GLU A 86 -12.98 25.49 -9.33
CA GLU A 86 -11.58 25.91 -9.23
C GLU A 86 -10.56 24.79 -9.52
N ILE A 87 -11.01 23.62 -9.98
CA ILE A 87 -10.10 22.57 -10.46
C ILE A 87 -9.51 22.96 -11.81
N LYS A 88 -8.17 22.99 -11.91
CA LYS A 88 -7.47 23.36 -13.14
C LYS A 88 -7.49 22.21 -14.15
N LYS A 89 -8.18 22.37 -15.28
CA LYS A 89 -8.33 21.32 -16.31
C LYS A 89 -7.01 20.78 -16.87
N ASP A 90 -5.98 21.62 -16.95
CA ASP A 90 -4.71 21.28 -17.60
C ASP A 90 -3.81 20.41 -16.71
N LEU A 91 -4.13 20.31 -15.42
CA LEU A 91 -3.42 19.47 -14.45
C LEU A 91 -4.15 18.16 -14.16
N LEU A 92 -5.30 17.92 -14.80
CA LEU A 92 -6.03 16.66 -14.63
C LEU A 92 -5.32 15.52 -15.38
N PRO A 93 -5.23 14.32 -14.77
CA PRO A 93 -4.60 13.18 -15.40
C PRO A 93 -5.41 12.68 -16.60
N ASN A 94 -4.72 12.04 -17.54
CA ASN A 94 -5.31 11.40 -18.72
C ASN A 94 -5.46 9.87 -18.57
N ARG A 95 -5.49 9.39 -17.32
CA ARG A 95 -5.59 7.97 -16.97
C ARG A 95 -6.48 7.79 -15.76
N ASP A 96 -6.98 6.58 -15.57
CA ASP A 96 -7.67 6.21 -14.34
C ASP A 96 -6.67 6.12 -13.20
N ILE A 97 -7.04 6.68 -12.04
CA ILE A 97 -6.24 6.60 -10.81
C ILE A 97 -7.11 6.00 -9.73
N ALA A 98 -6.78 4.77 -9.35
CA ALA A 98 -7.35 4.06 -8.22
C ALA A 98 -6.22 3.35 -7.49
N ASP A 99 -6.17 3.51 -6.17
CA ASP A 99 -5.18 2.87 -5.31
C ASP A 99 -5.87 2.13 -4.16
N ILE A 100 -5.25 1.04 -3.72
CA ILE A 100 -5.69 0.27 -2.56
C ILE A 100 -4.49 0.01 -1.67
N SER A 101 -4.51 0.59 -0.49
CA SER A 101 -3.53 0.34 0.57
C SER A 101 -4.11 -0.60 1.62
N TYR A 102 -3.27 -1.47 2.17
CA TYR A 102 -3.66 -2.46 3.18
C TYR A 102 -2.92 -2.19 4.47
N TYR A 103 -3.62 -2.25 5.60
CA TYR A 103 -3.04 -2.05 6.92
C TYR A 103 -3.73 -2.92 7.97
N TYR A 104 -3.06 -3.13 9.09
CA TYR A 104 -3.60 -3.84 10.24
C TYR A 104 -3.93 -2.86 11.35
N PHE A 105 -5.11 -3.02 11.96
CA PHE A 105 -5.55 -2.24 13.11
C PHE A 105 -6.23 -3.20 14.09
N GLU A 106 -5.75 -3.24 15.34
CA GLU A 106 -6.25 -4.16 16.38
C GLU A 106 -6.28 -5.64 15.96
N GLY A 107 -5.27 -6.07 15.19
CA GLY A 107 -5.17 -7.45 14.69
C GLY A 107 -6.04 -7.75 13.47
N GLU A 108 -6.90 -6.82 13.06
CA GLU A 108 -7.79 -6.95 11.92
C GLU A 108 -7.23 -6.26 10.68
N ARG A 109 -7.46 -6.85 9.51
CA ARG A 109 -6.96 -6.33 8.24
C ARG A 109 -7.98 -5.39 7.61
N TYR A 110 -7.52 -4.22 7.18
CA TYR A 110 -8.31 -3.21 6.49
C TYR A 110 -7.71 -2.89 5.13
N ALA A 111 -8.59 -2.49 4.21
CA ALA A 111 -8.23 -1.88 2.94
C ALA A 111 -8.72 -0.43 2.92
N SER A 112 -7.83 0.50 2.59
CA SER A 112 -8.18 1.88 2.24
C SER A 112 -8.09 2.04 0.72
N ILE A 113 -9.23 2.34 0.11
CA ILE A 113 -9.42 2.45 -1.33
C ILE A 113 -9.55 3.94 -1.65
N SER A 114 -8.73 4.44 -2.57
CA SER A 114 -8.78 5.83 -3.01
C SER A 114 -8.97 5.88 -4.53
N VAL A 115 -9.98 6.60 -5.00
CA VAL A 115 -10.30 6.70 -6.43
C VAL A 115 -10.41 8.17 -6.83
N ALA A 116 -9.67 8.57 -7.87
CA ALA A 116 -9.77 9.90 -8.44
C ALA A 116 -11.11 10.08 -9.17
N LEU A 117 -11.72 11.25 -9.00
CA LEU A 117 -13.07 11.52 -9.51
C LEU A 117 -13.09 12.32 -10.81
N PHE A 118 -11.96 12.85 -11.26
CA PHE A 118 -11.86 13.57 -12.52
C PHE A 118 -10.68 13.10 -13.37
N LYS A 119 -10.88 13.05 -14.68
CA LYS A 119 -9.81 12.86 -15.67
C LYS A 119 -10.08 13.68 -16.92
N ASN A 120 -9.02 13.90 -17.70
CA ASN A 120 -9.07 14.59 -18.98
C ASN A 120 -8.68 13.62 -20.10
N GLU A 121 -9.67 13.20 -20.90
CA GLU A 121 -9.45 12.40 -22.09
C GLU A 121 -9.54 13.26 -23.34
N LYS A 122 -8.39 13.56 -23.95
CA LYS A 122 -8.28 14.31 -25.21
C LYS A 122 -9.07 15.63 -25.19
N GLY A 123 -9.02 16.35 -24.07
CA GLY A 123 -9.69 17.64 -23.87
C GLY A 123 -11.12 17.53 -23.33
N LYS A 124 -11.70 16.31 -23.25
CA LYS A 124 -13.00 16.07 -22.62
C LYS A 124 -12.81 15.78 -21.14
N ILE A 125 -13.50 16.54 -20.31
CA ILE A 125 -13.48 16.33 -18.87
C ILE A 125 -14.52 15.28 -18.52
N LEU A 126 -14.04 14.26 -17.82
CA LEU A 126 -14.84 13.17 -17.35
C LEU A 126 -14.88 13.20 -15.83
N ARG A 127 -16.07 13.09 -15.26
CA ARG A 127 -16.33 12.96 -13.83
C ARG A 127 -16.77 11.53 -13.54
N LEU A 128 -16.33 10.95 -12.43
CA LEU A 128 -16.69 9.59 -12.06
C LEU A 128 -18.11 9.56 -11.49
N SER A 129 -18.96 8.67 -11.99
CA SER A 129 -20.32 8.47 -11.47
C SER A 129 -20.40 7.26 -10.54
N SER A 130 -19.65 6.18 -10.83
CA SER A 130 -19.60 5.00 -9.97
C SER A 130 -18.39 4.12 -10.25
N PHE A 131 -18.06 3.24 -9.31
CA PHE A 131 -17.05 2.19 -9.46
C PHE A 131 -17.42 0.97 -8.61
N ASP A 132 -16.85 -0.18 -8.95
CA ASP A 132 -17.07 -1.44 -8.24
C ASP A 132 -15.79 -1.86 -7.52
N VAL A 133 -15.94 -2.32 -6.28
CA VAL A 133 -14.86 -2.94 -5.49
C VAL A 133 -15.14 -4.43 -5.39
N ASN A 134 -14.18 -5.22 -5.86
CA ASN A 134 -14.25 -6.67 -5.89
C ASN A 134 -13.08 -7.29 -5.15
N GLU A 135 -13.25 -8.48 -4.58
CA GLU A 135 -12.11 -9.30 -4.20
C GLU A 135 -11.34 -9.70 -5.48
N SER A 136 -10.03 -9.50 -5.46
CA SER A 136 -9.13 -9.97 -6.50
C SER A 136 -9.14 -11.49 -6.50
N THR A 137 -9.46 -12.10 -7.64
CA THR A 137 -9.00 -13.46 -7.91
C THR A 137 -7.48 -13.43 -7.90
N VAL A 138 -6.83 -14.42 -7.24
CA VAL A 138 -5.38 -14.45 -6.96
C VAL A 138 -4.57 -14.03 -8.19
N SER A 139 -4.27 -12.75 -8.31
CA SER A 139 -3.27 -12.23 -9.19
C SER A 139 -2.00 -12.31 -8.35
N THR A 140 -1.13 -13.26 -8.67
CA THR A 140 0.24 -13.28 -8.18
C THR A 140 0.80 -11.87 -8.31
N LYS A 141 0.85 -11.15 -7.19
CA LYS A 141 1.53 -9.86 -7.16
C LYS A 141 2.95 -10.18 -7.61
N ASN A 142 3.41 -9.53 -8.67
CA ASN A 142 4.83 -9.47 -9.00
C ASN A 142 5.49 -8.63 -7.91
N ILE A 143 5.58 -9.19 -6.71
CA ILE A 143 6.32 -8.64 -5.58
C ILE A 143 7.77 -8.72 -6.03
N ALA A 144 8.50 -7.60 -5.92
CA ALA A 144 9.94 -7.59 -6.08
C ALA A 144 10.53 -8.83 -5.41
N ALA A 145 11.30 -9.63 -6.15
CA ALA A 145 11.86 -10.86 -5.61
C ALA A 145 12.72 -10.49 -4.40
N LYS A 146 12.19 -10.77 -3.20
CA LYS A 146 12.96 -10.65 -1.98
C LYS A 146 13.92 -11.83 -1.95
N VAL A 147 15.22 -11.56 -1.96
CA VAL A 147 16.26 -12.59 -1.99
C VAL A 147 16.96 -12.71 -0.65
N GLY A 148 17.63 -13.84 -0.44
CA GLY A 148 18.32 -14.16 0.81
C GLY A 148 17.38 -14.69 1.89
N THR A 149 17.93 -14.89 3.09
CA THR A 149 17.18 -15.38 4.25
C THR A 149 16.13 -14.36 4.73
N THR A 150 14.97 -14.85 5.15
CA THR A 150 13.93 -14.06 5.84
C THR A 150 14.12 -14.09 7.35
N ILE A 151 15.02 -14.94 7.86
CA ILE A 151 15.30 -15.08 9.28
C ILE A 151 16.05 -13.83 9.73
N ASN A 152 15.56 -13.19 10.79
CA ASN A 152 16.27 -12.09 11.42
C ASN A 152 17.50 -12.64 12.17
N PRO A 153 18.75 -12.36 11.72
CA PRO A 153 19.94 -12.82 12.41
C PRO A 153 20.13 -12.13 13.78
N LEU A 154 19.38 -11.05 14.03
CA LEU A 154 19.39 -10.33 15.30
C LEU A 154 18.34 -10.82 16.31
N SER A 155 17.70 -11.96 16.05
CA SER A 155 16.66 -12.51 16.93
C SER A 155 17.20 -13.01 18.27
N THR A 156 18.44 -13.47 18.33
CA THR A 156 19.10 -13.97 19.55
C THR A 156 20.60 -13.68 19.53
N GLY A 157 21.20 -13.47 20.71
CA GLY A 157 22.64 -13.25 20.87
C GLY A 157 23.01 -11.83 21.33
N THR A 158 24.31 -11.54 21.32
CA THR A 158 24.87 -10.24 21.69
C THR A 158 25.31 -9.50 20.44
N PHE A 159 24.90 -8.24 20.30
CA PHE A 159 25.14 -7.45 19.09
C PHE A 159 25.96 -6.21 19.38
N TYR A 160 26.86 -5.89 18.46
CA TYR A 160 27.66 -4.68 18.46
C TYR A 160 27.50 -3.99 17.12
N LYS A 161 27.24 -2.68 17.15
CA LYS A 161 27.04 -1.88 15.93
C LYS A 161 28.36 -1.25 15.51
N ILE A 162 28.82 -1.57 14.31
CA ILE A 162 30.01 -0.99 13.70
C ILE A 162 29.57 0.05 12.66
N LYS A 163 30.02 1.28 12.80
CA LYS A 163 29.80 2.33 11.80
C LYS A 163 30.98 2.35 10.83
N VAL A 164 30.69 2.30 9.54
CA VAL A 164 31.65 2.51 8.44
C VAL A 164 31.17 3.69 7.62
N ASP A 165 32.07 4.61 7.28
CA ASP A 165 31.79 5.86 6.57
C ASP A 165 32.32 5.88 5.12
N LYS A 166 33.21 4.94 4.78
CA LYS A 166 33.77 4.78 3.44
C LYS A 166 33.87 3.31 3.05
N SER A 167 33.88 3.04 1.75
CA SER A 167 34.20 1.72 1.22
C SER A 167 35.67 1.39 1.40
N GLY A 168 35.99 0.16 1.79
CA GLY A 168 37.36 -0.30 1.97
C GLY A 168 37.47 -1.59 2.77
N ILE A 169 38.71 -2.02 3.00
CA ILE A 169 39.03 -3.16 3.86
C ILE A 169 39.20 -2.66 5.29
N PHE A 170 38.49 -3.28 6.22
CA PHE A 170 38.55 -2.96 7.65
C PHE A 170 39.08 -4.14 8.44
N LYS A 171 39.81 -3.85 9.52
CA LYS A 171 40.36 -4.86 10.41
C LYS A 171 39.81 -4.68 11.82
N ILE A 172 39.21 -5.73 12.37
CA ILE A 172 38.83 -5.78 13.79
C ILE A 172 40.08 -6.17 14.59
N THR A 173 40.56 -5.26 15.43
CA THR A 173 41.75 -5.49 16.27
C THR A 173 41.34 -5.89 17.69
N THR A 174 42.28 -6.49 18.44
CA THR A 174 42.08 -6.78 19.87
C THR A 174 41.81 -5.51 20.67
N GLN A 175 42.41 -4.38 20.28
CA GLN A 175 42.15 -3.07 20.88
C GLN A 175 40.72 -2.63 20.62
N PHE A 176 40.22 -2.74 19.37
CA PHE A 176 38.84 -2.42 19.04
C PHE A 176 37.84 -3.21 19.91
N LEU A 177 38.10 -4.50 20.14
CA LEU A 177 37.25 -5.33 21.00
C LEU A 177 37.23 -4.80 22.45
N LYS A 178 38.40 -4.50 23.02
CA LYS A 178 38.53 -3.95 24.37
C LYS A 178 37.83 -2.59 24.50
N ASP A 179 38.00 -1.71 23.52
CA ASP A 179 37.39 -0.38 23.49
C ASP A 179 35.85 -0.46 23.44
N ASN A 180 35.31 -1.54 22.86
CA ASN A 180 33.87 -1.81 22.81
C ASN A 180 33.37 -2.69 23.98
N GLY A 181 34.18 -2.84 25.05
CA GLY A 181 33.80 -3.60 26.25
C GLY A 181 33.78 -5.12 26.05
N ILE A 182 34.39 -5.63 24.98
CA ILE A 182 34.49 -7.06 24.69
C ILE A 182 35.84 -7.57 25.20
N ASN A 183 35.83 -8.55 26.11
CA ASN A 183 37.06 -9.19 26.57
C ASN A 183 37.58 -10.20 25.53
N PRO A 184 38.73 -9.96 24.87
CA PRO A 184 39.24 -10.85 23.83
C PRO A 184 39.59 -12.25 24.34
N SER A 185 39.88 -12.40 25.63
CA SER A 185 40.26 -13.69 26.24
C SER A 185 39.06 -14.61 26.50
N SER A 186 37.83 -14.07 26.51
CA SER A 186 36.61 -14.83 26.82
C SER A 186 35.76 -15.16 25.59
N ILE A 187 36.25 -14.86 24.38
CA ILE A 187 35.51 -15.02 23.13
C ILE A 187 36.28 -15.92 22.16
N ASN A 188 35.57 -16.72 21.37
CA ASN A 188 36.15 -17.49 20.28
C ASN A 188 35.98 -16.69 18.96
N PRO A 189 37.06 -16.25 18.31
CA PRO A 189 36.98 -15.49 17.06
C PRO A 189 36.24 -16.22 15.93
N LYS A 190 36.22 -17.57 15.94
CA LYS A 190 35.49 -18.38 14.95
C LYS A 190 33.98 -18.25 15.05
N ASN A 191 33.47 -17.70 16.15
CA ASN A 191 32.05 -17.48 16.37
C ASN A 191 31.61 -16.07 15.98
N PHE A 192 32.53 -15.21 15.52
CA PHE A 192 32.14 -13.90 15.03
C PHE A 192 31.36 -14.03 13.74
N ARG A 193 30.25 -13.30 13.69
CA ARG A 193 29.43 -13.14 12.51
C ARG A 193 29.22 -11.66 12.29
N ILE A 194 29.52 -11.18 11.09
CA ILE A 194 29.30 -9.79 10.71
C ILE A 194 28.09 -9.76 9.80
N TYR A 195 27.12 -8.92 10.12
CA TYR A 195 25.89 -8.79 9.35
C TYR A 195 25.75 -7.36 8.80
N GLY A 196 25.32 -7.24 7.55
CA GLY A 196 25.11 -5.94 6.91
C GLY A 196 24.58 -6.05 5.49
N ASN A 197 23.78 -5.06 5.07
CA ASN A 197 23.30 -4.92 3.68
C ASN A 197 23.96 -3.73 2.97
N GLY A 198 25.03 -3.17 3.56
CA GLY A 198 25.68 -1.95 3.09
C GLY A 198 24.79 -0.70 3.25
N GLY A 199 25.21 0.38 2.60
CA GLY A 199 24.49 1.65 2.49
C GLY A 199 24.21 1.99 1.03
N ILE A 200 23.62 1.05 0.29
CA ILE A 200 23.25 1.28 -1.12
C ILE A 200 22.11 2.28 -1.21
N MET A 201 22.05 3.02 -2.32
CA MET A 201 20.92 3.89 -2.62
C MET A 201 19.64 3.06 -2.66
N LEU A 202 18.54 3.63 -2.17
CA LEU A 202 17.22 3.01 -2.29
C LEU A 202 16.91 2.83 -3.78
N PRO A 203 16.52 1.62 -4.23
CA PRO A 203 16.22 1.38 -5.63
C PRO A 203 15.08 2.29 -6.11
N GLU A 204 15.28 2.92 -7.27
CA GLU A 204 14.29 3.81 -7.90
C GLU A 204 13.07 3.03 -8.41
N HIS A 205 13.27 1.78 -8.86
CA HIS A 205 12.19 0.90 -9.27
C HIS A 205 11.72 0.02 -8.11
N ASN A 206 10.41 0.03 -7.87
CA ASN A 206 9.78 -0.76 -6.80
C ASN A 206 9.92 -2.28 -6.97
N GLN A 207 10.26 -2.74 -8.18
CA GLN A 207 10.44 -4.17 -8.50
C GLN A 207 11.89 -4.64 -8.33
N ASP A 208 12.82 -3.73 -8.07
CA ASP A 208 14.22 -4.09 -7.89
C ASP A 208 14.41 -4.95 -6.64
N VAL A 209 15.35 -5.89 -6.75
CA VAL A 209 15.67 -6.88 -5.72
C VAL A 209 16.14 -6.19 -4.45
N ARG A 210 15.63 -6.65 -3.31
CA ARG A 210 16.04 -6.21 -1.97
C ARG A 210 16.16 -7.42 -1.06
N TYR A 211 17.12 -7.38 -0.14
CA TYR A 211 17.27 -8.42 0.87
C TYR A 211 16.17 -8.31 1.92
N SER A 212 15.57 -9.45 2.30
CA SER A 212 14.54 -9.51 3.34
C SER A 212 15.07 -9.24 4.75
N ALA A 213 16.32 -9.61 5.00
CA ALA A 213 17.00 -9.50 6.29
C ALA A 213 18.46 -9.09 6.07
N LEU A 214 19.20 -8.89 7.16
CA LEU A 214 20.65 -8.65 7.08
C LEU A 214 21.36 -9.89 6.53
N GLN A 215 22.27 -9.68 5.59
CA GLN A 215 23.12 -10.75 5.05
C GLN A 215 24.40 -10.88 5.89
N GLU A 216 24.91 -12.12 5.98
CA GLU A 216 26.20 -12.38 6.62
C GLU A 216 27.33 -11.97 5.67
N ASN A 217 28.18 -11.05 6.13
CA ASN A 217 29.35 -10.59 5.41
C ASN A 217 30.51 -11.57 5.64
N ALA A 218 31.21 -11.93 4.57
CA ALA A 218 32.41 -12.75 4.65
C ALA A 218 33.50 -12.03 5.48
N ILE A 219 34.17 -12.79 6.34
CA ILE A 219 35.32 -12.36 7.14
C ILE A 219 36.52 -13.27 6.82
N GLN A 220 37.73 -12.73 6.95
CA GLN A 220 39.00 -13.43 6.73
C GLN A 220 39.85 -13.44 8.01
#